data_AF-A0A522SC08-F1
#
_entry.id   AF-A0A522SC08-F1
#
_cell.length_a   1.000
_cell.length_b   1.000
_cell.length_c   1.000
_cell.angle_alpha   90.00
_cell.angle_beta   90.00
_cell.angle_gamma   90.00
#
_symmetry.space_group_name_H-M   'P 1'
#
loop_
_entity.id
_entity.type
_entity.pdbx_description
1 polymer ?
#
loop_
_entity_poly.entity_id
_entity_poly.type
_entity_poly.pdbx_seq_one_letter_code
_entity_poly.pdbx_strand_id
1 'polypeptide(L)'
;MPRLCRDCCYFRQLAQQETVPARNSTDRMMAETPSKNGTGQTLLRVRQTRFTTRWTIVFERLWPRVLPLLIVVSLFVSISWLGLFRLLPDVPRLALAVLFALAAIAALLPLRRFRMPSAGEVDRRIEGANRLEHTPLLVQSDEPAGGESAFADALWREHQKRMAARLAGITGDMPRTRVPERDPWGLRSIAALLFVVAFAFSWSPISGRLNDAFHIHIARDTVPPRIDAWITPPAYTSRPPIFLTAENAAADQHLSVPENSRLTLRITGGAGDEELDFKGRDGKVHALKATGDKSAPVPATAKAREFTDTLTADGAFSLVSDGRELNHWAVSVIPDNPPVIHFATEPKQAANGTLELAYTVDDDYGA
;
A
#
# COMPACT_ATOMS: atom_id res chain seq x y z
N MET A 1 12.13 43.37 -81.34
CA MET A 1 10.93 42.58 -81.68
C MET A 1 10.16 42.32 -80.37
N PRO A 2 8.82 42.41 -80.37
CA PRO A 2 8.15 43.66 -79.96
C PRO A 2 7.00 43.52 -78.94
N ARG A 3 6.51 44.69 -78.44
CA ARG A 3 5.10 45.09 -78.17
C ARG A 3 4.37 44.43 -76.96
N LEU A 4 3.47 45.05 -76.20
CA LEU A 4 2.55 46.21 -76.29
C LEU A 4 2.18 46.64 -74.82
N CYS A 5 2.18 47.93 -74.46
CA CYS A 5 1.01 48.82 -74.28
C CYS A 5 -0.10 48.33 -73.32
N ARG A 6 -0.85 49.16 -72.58
CA ARG A 6 -0.86 50.56 -72.14
C ARG A 6 -2.23 50.73 -71.44
N ASP A 7 -2.25 51.53 -70.39
CA ASP A 7 -3.35 52.20 -69.70
C ASP A 7 -4.76 52.19 -70.32
N CYS A 8 -5.79 52.05 -69.48
CA CYS A 8 -7.09 52.72 -69.70
C CYS A 8 -7.95 52.83 -68.41
N CYS A 9 -8.21 54.09 -68.00
CA CYS A 9 -9.43 54.63 -67.34
C CYS A 9 -9.76 54.12 -65.91
N TYR A 10 -9.70 54.87 -64.80
CA TYR A 10 -10.11 56.26 -64.46
C TYR A 10 -11.46 56.73 -65.05
N PHE A 11 -12.31 57.27 -64.16
CA PHE A 11 -13.53 58.04 -64.43
C PHE A 11 -14.82 57.27 -64.77
N ARG A 12 -15.66 57.03 -63.75
CA ARG A 12 -17.12 57.22 -63.93
C ARG A 12 -17.87 57.54 -62.63
N GLN A 13 -18.49 58.71 -62.67
CA GLN A 13 -19.75 59.08 -62.01
C GLN A 13 -19.76 59.45 -60.52
N LEU A 14 -19.37 60.71 -60.29
CA LEU A 14 -20.24 61.66 -59.59
C LEU A 14 -21.51 61.88 -60.43
N ALA A 15 -22.68 61.54 -59.90
CA ALA A 15 -23.97 62.21 -60.15
C ALA A 15 -25.10 61.31 -59.64
N GLN A 16 -25.60 61.59 -58.44
CA GLN A 16 -27.04 61.69 -58.19
C GLN A 16 -27.26 62.23 -56.77
N GLN A 17 -27.47 63.55 -56.73
CA GLN A 17 -28.39 64.14 -55.76
C GLN A 17 -29.74 63.46 -55.96
N GLU A 18 -30.30 62.88 -54.91
CA GLU A 18 -31.74 62.74 -54.80
C GLU A 18 -32.16 62.75 -53.33
N THR A 19 -32.81 63.86 -52.99
CA THR A 19 -34.02 63.95 -52.17
C THR A 19 -33.96 63.47 -50.71
N VAL A 20 -33.88 64.47 -49.84
CA VAL A 20 -34.42 64.46 -48.48
C VAL A 20 -35.92 64.19 -48.53
N PRO A 21 -36.46 63.19 -47.81
CA PRO A 21 -37.82 63.26 -47.32
C PRO A 21 -37.79 63.67 -45.84
N ALA A 22 -38.39 64.83 -45.58
CA ALA A 22 -38.82 65.22 -44.25
C ALA A 22 -39.75 64.13 -43.69
N ARG A 23 -39.33 63.44 -42.63
CA ARG A 23 -40.21 62.54 -41.88
C ARG A 23 -40.43 63.11 -40.48
N ASN A 24 -41.70 63.42 -40.26
CA ASN A 24 -42.32 64.09 -39.14
C ASN A 24 -41.74 63.76 -37.75
N SER A 25 -41.51 64.84 -37.01
CA SER A 25 -41.24 64.89 -35.59
C SER A 25 -42.51 64.63 -34.77
N THR A 26 -43.04 63.42 -34.79
CA THR A 26 -44.15 63.02 -33.88
C THR A 26 -44.11 61.52 -33.60
N ASP A 27 -43.01 61.04 -33.02
CA ASP A 27 -43.05 59.78 -32.26
C ASP A 27 -41.87 59.73 -31.29
N ARG A 28 -41.91 60.61 -30.29
CA ARG A 28 -40.89 60.69 -29.24
C ARG A 28 -41.54 60.60 -27.87
N MET A 29 -42.29 59.53 -27.61
CA MET A 29 -42.62 59.06 -26.25
C MET A 29 -42.93 57.55 -26.24
N MET A 30 -42.08 56.71 -26.83
CA MET A 30 -41.97 55.33 -26.35
C MET A 30 -40.92 55.32 -25.25
N ALA A 31 -41.39 55.23 -24.01
CA ALA A 31 -40.58 54.83 -22.89
C ALA A 31 -40.05 53.42 -23.18
N GLU A 32 -38.83 53.32 -23.70
CA GLU A 32 -38.04 52.11 -23.64
C GLU A 32 -37.91 51.74 -22.16
N THR A 33 -38.79 50.86 -21.69
CA THR A 33 -38.60 50.19 -20.41
C THR A 33 -37.27 49.44 -20.50
N PRO A 34 -36.29 49.73 -19.64
CA PRO A 34 -35.01 49.04 -19.69
C PRO A 34 -35.26 47.55 -19.50
N SER A 35 -34.74 46.75 -20.44
CA SER A 35 -34.77 45.29 -20.40
C SER A 35 -34.22 44.79 -19.06
N LYS A 36 -35.12 44.44 -18.13
CA LYS A 36 -34.78 43.81 -16.83
C LYS A 36 -33.95 42.52 -17.02
N ASN A 37 -34.03 41.91 -18.20
CA ASN A 37 -33.32 40.68 -18.53
C ASN A 37 -31.80 40.91 -18.67
N GLY A 38 -31.36 42.09 -19.12
CA GLY A 38 -29.94 42.41 -19.27
C GLY A 38 -29.22 42.62 -17.93
N THR A 39 -29.88 43.24 -16.95
CA THR A 39 -29.29 43.55 -15.64
C THR A 39 -29.12 42.30 -14.76
N GLY A 40 -30.03 41.34 -14.86
CA GLY A 40 -29.90 40.06 -14.16
C GLY A 40 -28.73 39.22 -14.67
N GLN A 41 -28.53 39.20 -15.99
CA GLN A 41 -27.43 38.45 -16.62
C GLN A 41 -26.05 39.02 -16.28
N THR A 42 -25.90 40.35 -16.24
CA THR A 42 -24.63 40.99 -15.86
C THR A 42 -24.27 40.73 -14.40
N LEU A 43 -25.23 40.78 -13.48
CA LEU A 43 -25.00 40.48 -12.06
C LEU A 43 -24.59 39.01 -11.83
N LEU A 44 -25.23 38.07 -12.52
CA LEU A 44 -24.86 36.65 -12.46
C LEU A 44 -23.45 36.42 -13.02
N ARG A 45 -23.10 37.07 -14.14
CA ARG A 45 -21.78 36.98 -14.75
C ARG A 45 -20.69 37.52 -13.81
N VAL A 46 -20.90 38.68 -13.18
CA VAL A 46 -19.95 39.24 -12.20
C VAL A 46 -19.76 38.30 -11.00
N ARG A 47 -20.84 37.70 -10.48
CA ARG A 47 -20.74 36.70 -9.40
C ARG A 47 -19.96 35.46 -9.82
N GLN A 48 -20.22 34.95 -11.03
CA GLN A 48 -19.49 33.82 -11.58
C GLN A 48 -18.01 34.15 -11.76
N THR A 49 -17.66 35.32 -12.30
CA THR A 49 -16.27 35.73 -12.48
C THR A 49 -15.54 35.92 -11.14
N ARG A 50 -16.21 36.47 -10.12
CA ARG A 50 -15.67 36.55 -8.76
C ARG A 50 -15.40 35.15 -8.19
N PHE A 51 -16.33 34.22 -8.38
CA PHE A 51 -16.16 32.85 -7.91
C PHE A 51 -14.99 32.14 -8.62
N THR A 52 -14.93 32.18 -9.95
CA THR A 52 -13.85 31.55 -10.71
C THR A 52 -12.49 32.15 -10.38
N THR A 53 -12.39 33.49 -10.30
CA THR A 53 -11.14 34.17 -9.95
C THR A 53 -10.71 33.86 -8.52
N ARG A 54 -11.66 33.74 -7.58
CA ARG A 54 -11.36 33.30 -6.21
C ARG A 54 -10.76 31.90 -6.19
N TRP A 55 -11.34 30.95 -6.94
CA TRP A 55 -10.80 29.60 -7.05
C TRP A 55 -9.44 29.57 -7.76
N THR A 56 -9.24 30.40 -8.78
CA THR A 56 -7.94 30.58 -9.43
C THR A 56 -6.87 31.03 -8.43
N ILE A 57 -7.14 32.04 -7.61
CA ILE A 57 -6.18 32.52 -6.59
C ILE A 57 -5.94 31.46 -5.52
N VAL A 58 -7.00 30.76 -5.07
CA VAL A 58 -6.87 29.64 -4.11
C VAL A 58 -5.99 28.55 -4.70
N PHE A 59 -6.23 28.13 -5.94
CA PHE A 59 -5.46 27.11 -6.63
C PHE A 59 -3.99 27.52 -6.80
N GLU A 60 -3.73 28.76 -7.27
CA GLU A 60 -2.36 29.28 -7.40
C GLU A 60 -1.61 29.35 -6.07
N ARG A 61 -2.30 29.63 -4.95
CA ARG A 61 -1.70 29.64 -3.62
C ARG A 61 -1.54 28.25 -3.03
N LEU A 62 -2.49 27.35 -3.28
CA LEU A 62 -2.52 26.01 -2.72
C LEU A 62 -1.54 25.08 -3.44
N TRP A 63 -1.50 25.14 -4.77
CA TRP A 63 -0.71 24.25 -5.62
C TRP A 63 0.78 24.20 -5.22
N PRO A 64 1.49 25.32 -5.05
CA PRO A 64 2.91 25.29 -4.67
C PRO A 64 3.14 24.85 -3.22
N ARG A 65 2.10 24.88 -2.37
CA ARG A 65 2.17 24.44 -0.96
C ARG A 65 1.91 22.94 -0.83
N VAL A 66 1.02 22.39 -1.66
CA VAL A 66 0.68 20.95 -1.69
C VAL A 66 1.74 20.13 -2.44
N LEU A 67 2.45 20.74 -3.40
CA LEU A 67 3.49 20.10 -4.20
C LEU A 67 4.57 19.35 -3.38
N PRO A 68 5.20 19.91 -2.32
CA PRO A 68 6.18 19.18 -1.52
C PRO A 68 5.58 17.94 -0.84
N LEU A 69 4.33 18.03 -0.36
CA LEU A 69 3.64 16.88 0.25
C LEU A 69 3.44 15.77 -0.79
N LEU A 70 2.99 16.12 -2.00
CA LEU A 70 2.82 15.17 -3.10
C LEU A 70 4.14 14.51 -3.50
N ILE A 71 5.26 15.25 -3.52
CA ILE A 71 6.58 14.68 -3.80
C ILE A 71 6.97 13.66 -2.73
N VAL A 72 6.83 14.01 -1.45
CA VAL A 72 7.20 13.11 -0.33
C VAL A 72 6.34 11.84 -0.34
N VAL A 73 5.02 11.99 -0.52
CA VAL A 73 4.09 10.85 -0.60
C VAL A 73 4.41 9.98 -1.82
N SER A 74 4.61 10.59 -2.98
CA SER A 74 4.99 9.89 -4.21
C SER A 74 6.29 9.10 -4.06
N LEU A 75 7.30 9.70 -3.43
CA LEU A 75 8.60 9.06 -3.21
C LEU A 75 8.47 7.90 -2.22
N PHE A 76 7.73 8.08 -1.12
CA PHE A 76 7.46 7.02 -0.14
C PHE A 76 6.75 5.83 -0.78
N VAL A 77 5.70 6.08 -1.57
CA VAL A 77 4.96 5.03 -2.28
C VAL A 77 5.86 4.32 -3.29
N SER A 78 6.64 5.08 -4.07
CA SER A 78 7.58 4.52 -5.05
C SER A 78 8.58 3.57 -4.38
N ILE A 79 9.22 4.02 -3.30
CA ILE A 79 10.22 3.24 -2.55
C ILE A 79 9.58 2.00 -1.91
N SER A 80 8.34 2.13 -1.44
CA SER A 80 7.57 1.01 -0.89
C SER A 80 7.30 -0.06 -1.94
N TRP A 81 6.81 0.30 -3.12
CA TRP A 81 6.54 -0.65 -4.20
C TRP A 81 7.80 -1.30 -4.78
N LEU A 82 8.90 -0.56 -4.84
CA LEU A 82 10.21 -1.11 -5.22
C LEU A 82 10.76 -2.10 -4.19
N GLY A 83 10.15 -2.20 -3.01
CA GLY A 83 10.54 -3.19 -1.99
C GLY A 83 11.82 -2.81 -1.24
N LEU A 84 12.24 -1.53 -1.26
CA LEU A 84 13.46 -1.10 -0.58
C LEU A 84 13.40 -1.42 0.93
N PHE A 85 12.23 -1.22 1.56
CA PHE A 85 12.05 -1.51 2.99
C PHE A 85 12.23 -3.00 3.35
N ARG A 86 12.11 -3.94 2.40
CA ARG A 86 12.40 -5.38 2.63
C ARG A 86 13.89 -5.70 2.60
N LEU A 87 14.67 -4.93 1.84
CA LEU A 87 16.12 -5.11 1.71
C LEU A 87 16.88 -4.50 2.90
N LEU A 88 16.25 -3.58 3.64
CA LEU A 88 16.87 -2.90 4.76
C LEU A 88 16.68 -3.67 6.09
N PRO A 89 17.75 -3.78 6.90
CA PRO A 89 17.63 -4.20 8.30
C PRO A 89 16.70 -3.29 9.12
N ASP A 90 16.29 -3.74 10.31
CA ASP A 90 15.26 -3.06 11.11
C ASP A 90 15.58 -1.60 11.46
N VAL A 91 16.83 -1.31 11.86
CA VAL A 91 17.28 0.04 12.25
C VAL A 91 17.24 1.03 11.08
N PRO A 92 17.91 0.79 9.94
CA PRO A 92 17.89 1.73 8.82
C PRO A 92 16.49 1.83 8.18
N ARG A 93 15.69 0.76 8.22
CA ARG A 93 14.28 0.80 7.78
C ARG A 93 13.46 1.78 8.62
N LEU A 94 13.53 1.68 9.95
CA LEU A 94 12.82 2.57 10.87
C LEU A 94 13.32 4.01 10.72
N ALA A 95 14.64 4.21 10.61
CA ALA A 95 15.23 5.53 10.38
C ALA A 95 14.69 6.19 9.09
N LEU A 96 14.60 5.42 8.00
CA LEU A 96 14.04 5.90 6.75
C LEU A 96 12.54 6.22 6.87
N ALA A 97 11.76 5.38 7.55
CA ALA A 97 10.34 5.65 7.81
C ALA A 97 10.13 6.92 8.64
N VAL A 98 10.94 7.14 9.69
CA VAL A 98 10.91 8.36 10.50
C VAL A 98 11.31 9.58 9.67
N LEU A 99 12.32 9.46 8.80
CA LEU A 99 12.71 10.55 7.90
C LEU A 99 11.55 10.96 6.98
N PHE A 100 10.84 10.00 6.39
CA PHE A 100 9.66 10.29 5.56
C PHE A 100 8.52 10.92 6.38
N ALA A 101 8.30 10.46 7.61
CA ALA A 101 7.30 11.06 8.50
C ALA A 101 7.64 12.52 8.85
N LEU A 102 8.90 12.81 9.20
CA LEU A 102 9.36 14.17 9.48
C LEU A 102 9.27 15.06 8.22
N ALA A 103 9.63 14.54 7.05
CA ALA A 103 9.49 15.25 5.79
C ALA A 103 8.02 15.57 5.46
N ALA A 104 7.09 14.65 5.72
CA ALA A 104 5.66 14.87 5.55
C ALA A 104 5.13 15.94 6.51
N ILE A 105 5.54 15.91 7.79
CA ILE A 105 5.19 16.94 8.78
C ILE A 105 5.75 18.31 8.34
N ALA A 106 7.00 18.36 7.89
CA ALA A 106 7.61 19.58 7.39
C ALA A 106 6.86 20.13 6.15
N ALA A 107 6.40 19.26 5.26
CA ALA A 107 5.60 19.62 4.10
C ALA A 107 4.18 20.15 4.47
N LEU A 108 3.66 19.81 5.64
CA LEU A 108 2.37 20.32 6.14
C LEU A 108 2.46 21.72 6.77
N LEU A 109 3.64 22.14 7.27
CA LEU A 109 3.86 23.48 7.83
C LEU A 109 3.42 24.64 6.90
N PRO A 110 3.76 24.66 5.60
CA PRO A 110 3.33 25.74 4.69
C PRO A 110 1.82 25.76 4.44
N LEU A 111 1.12 24.62 4.56
CA LEU A 111 -0.34 24.56 4.45
C LEU A 111 -1.01 25.26 5.64
N ARG A 112 -0.43 25.19 6.84
CA ARG A 112 -0.97 25.88 8.03
C ARG A 112 -0.94 27.40 7.91
N ARG A 113 -0.04 27.95 7.08
CA ARG A 113 0.06 29.40 6.81
C ARG A 113 -0.81 29.85 5.63
N PHE A 114 -1.76 29.02 5.19
CA PHE A 114 -2.68 29.38 4.11
C PHE A 114 -3.64 30.48 4.56
N ARG A 115 -3.71 31.56 3.76
CA ARG A 115 -4.65 32.67 3.96
C ARG A 115 -5.64 32.69 2.80
N MET A 116 -6.93 32.62 3.15
CA MET A 116 -8.02 32.80 2.19
C MET A 116 -7.92 34.18 1.51
N PRO A 117 -8.13 34.28 0.19
CA PRO A 117 -8.12 35.57 -0.49
C PRO A 117 -9.30 36.44 -0.02
N SER A 118 -9.03 37.72 0.17
CA SER A 118 -10.07 38.70 0.52
C SER A 118 -10.88 39.11 -0.71
N ALA A 119 -12.12 39.57 -0.52
CA ALA A 119 -12.98 40.03 -1.62
C ALA A 119 -12.29 41.14 -2.44
N GLY A 120 -11.62 42.08 -1.77
CA GLY A 120 -10.88 43.16 -2.44
C GLY A 120 -9.63 42.71 -3.21
N GLU A 121 -9.02 41.56 -2.88
CA GLU A 121 -7.95 40.97 -3.69
C GLU A 121 -8.50 40.35 -4.98
N VAL A 122 -9.67 39.73 -4.92
CA VAL A 122 -10.37 39.15 -6.08
C VAL A 122 -10.76 40.26 -7.05
N ASP A 123 -11.38 41.33 -6.55
CA ASP A 123 -11.83 42.45 -7.39
C ASP A 123 -10.66 43.18 -8.05
N ARG A 124 -9.58 43.49 -7.30
CA ARG A 124 -8.35 44.06 -7.87
C ARG A 124 -7.74 43.20 -8.97
N ARG A 125 -7.82 41.86 -8.84
CA ARG A 125 -7.30 40.95 -9.86
C ARG A 125 -8.15 40.97 -11.13
N ILE A 126 -9.48 40.99 -10.99
CA ILE A 126 -10.39 41.09 -12.13
C ILE A 126 -10.15 42.40 -12.88
N GLU A 127 -10.00 43.51 -12.16
CA GLU A 127 -9.74 44.83 -12.74
C GLU A 127 -8.38 44.88 -13.45
N GLY A 128 -7.33 44.36 -12.83
CA GLY A 128 -5.99 44.27 -13.44
C GLY A 128 -5.97 43.39 -14.69
N ALA A 129 -6.66 42.25 -14.69
CA ALA A 129 -6.72 41.34 -15.82
C ALA A 129 -7.49 41.91 -17.01
N ASN A 130 -8.58 42.65 -16.75
CA ASN A 130 -9.40 43.29 -17.78
C ASN A 130 -8.94 44.72 -18.15
N ARG A 131 -7.82 45.19 -17.56
CA ARG A 131 -7.27 46.55 -17.73
C ARG A 131 -8.31 47.64 -17.49
N LEU A 132 -9.14 47.46 -16.46
CA LEU A 132 -10.17 48.43 -16.11
C LEU A 132 -9.55 49.62 -15.38
N GLU A 133 -9.68 50.81 -15.97
CA GLU A 133 -9.29 52.06 -15.34
C GLU A 133 -10.29 52.46 -14.24
N HIS A 134 -9.79 53.04 -13.14
CA HIS A 134 -10.59 53.62 -12.04
C HIS A 134 -11.44 52.65 -11.20
N THR A 135 -11.02 51.39 -11.06
CA THR A 135 -11.52 50.49 -9.99
C THR A 135 -13.06 50.30 -9.98
N PRO A 136 -13.71 50.01 -11.14
CA PRO A 136 -15.16 50.06 -11.26
C PRO A 136 -15.90 48.98 -10.45
N LEU A 137 -15.25 47.90 -9.99
CA LEU A 137 -15.89 46.92 -9.10
C LEU A 137 -15.99 47.46 -7.67
N LEU A 138 -14.98 48.20 -7.22
CA LEU A 138 -14.98 48.82 -5.89
C LEU A 138 -16.09 49.88 -5.81
N VAL A 139 -16.24 50.71 -6.86
CA VAL A 139 -17.26 51.79 -6.95
C VAL A 139 -18.70 51.26 -6.80
N GLN A 140 -18.98 50.01 -7.19
CA GLN A 140 -20.33 49.42 -7.01
C GLN A 140 -20.64 49.02 -5.57
N SER A 141 -19.61 48.84 -4.74
CA SER A 141 -19.73 48.50 -3.31
C SER A 141 -19.34 49.64 -2.38
N ASP A 142 -18.94 50.77 -2.94
CA ASP A 142 -18.48 51.95 -2.19
C ASP A 142 -19.66 52.88 -1.88
N GLU A 143 -19.57 53.55 -0.74
CA GLU A 143 -20.59 54.49 -0.25
C GLU A 143 -20.02 55.90 -0.27
N PRO A 144 -20.79 56.90 -0.72
CA PRO A 144 -20.31 58.27 -0.81
C PRO A 144 -19.99 58.80 0.59
N ALA A 145 -18.75 59.27 0.78
CA ALA A 145 -18.34 59.91 2.01
C ALA A 145 -18.86 61.36 2.05
N GLY A 146 -20.03 61.57 2.66
CA GLY A 146 -20.64 62.88 2.83
C GLY A 146 -22.12 62.73 3.17
N GLY A 147 -22.63 63.53 4.10
CA GLY A 147 -23.98 63.39 4.65
C GLY A 147 -25.11 63.34 3.60
N GLU A 148 -26.25 62.78 4.02
CA GLU A 148 -27.44 62.48 3.21
C GLU A 148 -27.94 63.73 2.46
N SER A 149 -27.53 63.90 1.21
CA SER A 149 -28.06 64.93 0.31
C SER A 149 -28.54 64.27 -0.98
N ALA A 150 -29.82 64.49 -1.30
CA ALA A 150 -30.45 63.86 -2.46
C ALA A 150 -29.73 64.14 -3.79
N PHE A 151 -29.03 65.28 -3.87
CA PHE A 151 -28.23 65.65 -5.03
C PHE A 151 -26.92 64.84 -5.13
N ALA A 152 -26.18 64.66 -4.03
CA ALA A 152 -24.97 63.83 -4.03
C ALA A 152 -25.30 62.37 -4.35
N ASP A 153 -26.41 61.84 -3.84
CA ASP A 153 -26.88 60.48 -4.14
C ASP A 153 -27.28 60.31 -5.62
N ALA A 154 -27.87 61.35 -6.23
CA ALA A 154 -28.18 61.34 -7.65
C ALA A 154 -26.91 61.32 -8.52
N LEU A 155 -25.91 62.13 -8.15
CA LEU A 155 -24.62 62.18 -8.84
C LEU A 155 -23.84 60.86 -8.68
N TRP A 156 -23.84 60.29 -7.47
CA TRP A 156 -23.20 59.01 -7.19
C TRP A 156 -23.83 57.86 -7.98
N ARG A 157 -25.16 57.78 -8.03
CA ARG A 157 -25.87 56.78 -8.84
C ARG A 157 -25.58 56.89 -10.33
N GLU A 158 -25.43 58.12 -10.83
CA GLU A 158 -25.05 58.34 -12.23
C GLU A 158 -23.61 57.86 -12.49
N HIS A 159 -22.68 58.14 -11.57
CA HIS A 159 -21.30 57.65 -11.65
C HIS A 159 -21.24 56.11 -11.60
N GLN A 160 -21.97 55.50 -10.66
CA GLN A 160 -22.11 54.03 -10.56
C GLN A 160 -22.68 53.43 -11.85
N LYS A 161 -23.67 54.07 -12.48
CA LYS A 161 -24.24 53.64 -13.76
C LYS A 161 -23.21 53.70 -14.90
N ARG A 162 -22.42 54.78 -14.97
CA ARG A 162 -21.32 54.91 -15.96
C ARG A 162 -20.25 53.84 -15.78
N MET A 163 -19.86 53.55 -14.53
CA MET A 163 -18.89 52.49 -14.24
C MET A 163 -19.46 51.08 -14.50
N ALA A 164 -20.75 50.85 -14.21
CA ALA A 164 -21.41 49.58 -14.45
C ALA A 164 -21.47 49.22 -15.95
N ALA A 165 -21.61 50.22 -16.83
CA ALA A 165 -21.56 50.01 -18.28
C ALA A 165 -20.22 49.42 -18.75
N ARG A 166 -19.11 49.71 -18.04
CA ARG A 166 -17.79 49.16 -18.33
C ARG A 166 -17.62 47.70 -17.88
N LEU A 167 -18.54 47.18 -17.05
CA LEU A 167 -18.51 45.81 -16.51
C LEU A 167 -19.14 44.76 -17.45
N ALA A 168 -19.79 45.19 -18.54
CA ALA A 168 -20.52 44.29 -19.44
C ALA A 168 -19.64 43.23 -20.15
N GLY A 169 -18.34 43.52 -20.31
CA GLY A 169 -17.36 42.67 -21.01
C GLY A 169 -16.39 41.92 -20.10
N ILE A 170 -16.62 41.86 -18.79
CA ILE A 170 -15.65 41.25 -17.87
C ILE A 170 -15.45 39.76 -18.18
N THR A 171 -14.18 39.37 -18.20
CA THR A 171 -13.73 37.99 -18.35
C THR A 171 -12.90 37.57 -17.13
N GLY A 172 -12.91 36.28 -16.79
CA GLY A 172 -12.05 35.72 -15.75
C GLY A 172 -10.60 35.58 -16.23
N ASP A 173 -9.65 35.75 -15.31
CA ASP A 173 -8.22 35.56 -15.56
C ASP A 173 -7.83 34.07 -15.55
N MET A 174 -6.81 33.70 -16.33
CA MET A 174 -6.30 32.33 -16.45
C MET A 174 -5.34 32.02 -15.28
N PRO A 175 -5.35 30.81 -14.70
CA PRO A 175 -4.43 30.44 -13.61
C PRO A 175 -2.97 30.50 -14.07
N ARG A 176 -2.17 31.31 -13.37
CA ARG A 176 -0.71 31.39 -13.52
C ARG A 176 -0.06 30.65 -12.38
N THR A 177 0.13 29.35 -12.56
CA THR A 177 0.89 28.53 -11.62
C THR A 177 2.38 28.85 -11.80
N ARG A 178 2.95 29.72 -10.94
CA ARG A 178 4.39 30.07 -10.89
C ARG A 178 5.29 28.90 -10.43
N VAL A 179 5.03 27.69 -10.92
CA VAL A 179 5.72 26.45 -10.54
C VAL A 179 7.20 26.46 -10.94
N PRO A 180 7.59 26.95 -12.14
CA PRO A 180 9.00 26.91 -12.56
C PRO A 180 9.95 27.69 -11.64
N GLU A 181 9.47 28.76 -10.99
CA GLU A 181 10.27 29.59 -10.07
C GLU A 181 10.61 28.87 -8.75
N ARG A 182 9.87 27.81 -8.41
CA ARG A 182 9.92 27.18 -7.08
C ARG A 182 10.53 25.78 -7.10
N ASP A 183 10.68 25.18 -8.28
CA ASP A 183 11.36 23.90 -8.51
C ASP A 183 12.34 24.01 -9.69
N PRO A 184 13.50 24.69 -9.51
CA PRO A 184 14.48 24.88 -10.57
C PRO A 184 15.21 23.59 -10.96
N TRP A 185 15.26 22.59 -10.07
CA TRP A 185 15.93 21.31 -10.31
C TRP A 185 14.99 20.23 -10.88
N GLY A 186 13.69 20.51 -10.99
CA GLY A 186 12.73 19.58 -11.56
C GLY A 186 12.51 18.32 -10.72
N LEU A 187 12.68 18.42 -9.38
CA LEU A 187 12.46 17.28 -8.47
C LEU A 187 11.07 16.67 -8.65
N ARG A 188 10.07 17.49 -9.02
CA ARG A 188 8.71 17.01 -9.32
C ARG A 188 8.68 15.97 -10.44
N SER A 189 9.49 16.14 -11.48
CA SER A 189 9.49 15.28 -12.66
C SER A 189 10.11 13.93 -12.33
N ILE A 190 11.19 13.94 -11.53
CA ILE A 190 11.84 12.72 -11.04
C ILE A 190 10.88 11.92 -10.16
N ALA A 191 10.20 12.59 -9.21
CA ALA A 191 9.22 11.93 -8.35
C ALA A 191 8.04 11.35 -9.15
N ALA A 192 7.53 12.08 -10.15
CA ALA A 192 6.46 11.58 -11.02
C ALA A 192 6.91 10.38 -11.87
N LEU A 193 8.13 10.43 -12.42
CA LEU A 193 8.69 9.33 -13.21
C LEU A 193 8.90 8.09 -12.35
N LEU A 194 9.50 8.24 -11.17
CA LEU A 194 9.66 7.14 -10.21
C LEU A 194 8.32 6.53 -9.81
N PHE A 195 7.29 7.35 -9.59
CA PHE A 195 5.96 6.88 -9.26
C PHE A 195 5.36 6.02 -10.37
N VAL A 196 5.45 6.46 -11.63
CA VAL A 196 4.93 5.70 -12.77
C VAL A 196 5.68 4.38 -12.93
N VAL A 197 7.01 4.38 -12.79
CA VAL A 197 7.83 3.16 -12.87
C VAL A 197 7.50 2.20 -11.72
N ALA A 198 7.41 2.70 -10.49
CA ALA A 198 7.07 1.89 -9.32
C ALA A 198 5.63 1.37 -9.39
N PHE A 199 4.69 2.16 -9.92
CA PHE A 199 3.31 1.73 -10.14
C PHE A 199 3.25 0.58 -11.14
N ALA A 200 3.98 0.66 -12.25
CA ALA A 200 4.08 -0.44 -13.20
C ALA A 200 4.70 -1.70 -12.57
N PHE A 201 5.70 -1.52 -11.69
CA PHE A 201 6.35 -2.61 -10.97
C PHE A 201 5.46 -3.23 -9.87
N SER A 202 4.48 -2.48 -9.33
CA SER A 202 3.59 -2.93 -8.25
C SER A 202 2.76 -4.17 -8.60
N TRP A 203 2.59 -4.50 -9.88
CA TRP A 203 1.86 -5.71 -10.29
C TRP A 203 2.71 -6.98 -10.22
N SER A 204 4.03 -6.83 -9.98
CA SER A 204 4.95 -7.96 -9.87
C SER A 204 4.76 -8.71 -8.54
N PRO A 205 4.86 -10.05 -8.52
CA PRO A 205 4.84 -10.84 -7.28
C PRO A 205 5.96 -10.47 -6.30
N ILE A 206 7.07 -9.93 -6.80
CA ILE A 206 8.26 -9.55 -6.02
C ILE A 206 8.12 -8.12 -5.44
N SER A 207 7.06 -7.39 -5.81
CA SER A 207 6.86 -6.01 -5.38
C SER A 207 6.69 -5.88 -3.86
N GLY A 208 7.19 -4.75 -3.36
CA GLY A 208 6.99 -4.32 -1.98
C GLY A 208 5.56 -3.86 -1.71
N ARG A 209 5.15 -3.91 -0.44
CA ARG A 209 3.86 -3.38 0.03
C ARG A 209 4.09 -2.08 0.79
N LEU A 210 3.09 -1.21 0.82
CA LEU A 210 3.12 0.03 1.61
C LEU A 210 3.32 -0.23 3.11
N ASN A 211 2.88 -1.39 3.61
CA ASN A 211 2.97 -1.73 5.02
C ASN A 211 4.36 -2.26 5.43
N ASP A 212 5.24 -2.59 4.48
CA ASP A 212 6.56 -3.18 4.77
C ASP A 212 7.46 -2.22 5.58
N ALA A 213 7.19 -0.92 5.52
CA ALA A 213 7.87 0.09 6.34
C ALA A 213 7.51 0.01 7.84
N PHE A 214 6.35 -0.57 8.18
CA PHE A 214 5.82 -0.61 9.55
C PHE A 214 5.85 -2.00 10.17
N HIS A 215 6.14 -3.04 9.39
CA HIS A 215 6.40 -4.36 9.93
C HIS A 215 7.72 -4.34 10.70
N ILE A 216 7.76 -4.94 11.88
CA ILE A 216 8.96 -5.10 12.68
C ILE A 216 9.35 -6.58 12.53
N HIS A 217 10.54 -6.89 11.99
CA HIS A 217 10.98 -8.28 11.78
C HIS A 217 11.36 -9.00 13.10
N ILE A 218 10.99 -8.45 14.26
CA ILE A 218 11.23 -9.07 15.57
C ILE A 218 10.42 -10.38 15.73
N ALA A 219 9.35 -10.56 14.96
CA ALA A 219 8.84 -11.91 14.72
C ALA A 219 9.72 -12.54 13.64
N ARG A 220 10.65 -13.40 14.06
CA ARG A 220 11.36 -14.33 13.17
C ARG A 220 10.32 -14.85 12.18
N ASP A 221 10.53 -14.60 10.89
CA ASP A 221 9.75 -15.19 9.81
C ASP A 221 10.12 -16.68 9.76
N THR A 222 9.73 -17.40 10.80
CA THR A 222 9.91 -18.84 10.89
C THR A 222 8.92 -19.40 9.91
N VAL A 223 9.44 -19.82 8.76
CA VAL A 223 8.80 -20.86 7.95
C VAL A 223 8.17 -21.85 8.93
N PRO A 224 6.84 -22.08 8.88
CA PRO A 224 6.17 -22.95 9.84
C PRO A 224 6.97 -24.24 9.98
N PRO A 225 7.40 -24.62 11.20
CA PRO A 225 8.28 -25.76 11.36
C PRO A 225 7.57 -26.99 10.81
N ARG A 226 8.17 -27.63 9.81
CA ARG A 226 7.69 -28.92 9.35
C ARG A 226 8.23 -29.97 10.30
N ILE A 227 7.33 -30.59 11.04
CA ILE A 227 7.63 -31.62 12.03
C ILE A 227 7.21 -32.96 11.44
N ASP A 228 8.19 -33.80 11.09
CA ASP A 228 7.96 -35.19 10.71
C ASP A 228 8.47 -36.07 11.86
N ALA A 229 7.62 -36.91 12.45
CA ALA A 229 8.05 -37.87 13.47
C ALA A 229 7.57 -39.29 13.15
N TRP A 230 8.43 -40.28 13.39
CA TRP A 230 8.11 -41.68 13.19
C TRP A 230 8.84 -42.58 14.19
N ILE A 231 8.26 -43.75 14.42
CA ILE A 231 8.81 -44.81 15.27
C ILE A 231 9.14 -45.99 14.36
N THR A 232 10.38 -46.48 14.42
CA THR A 232 10.85 -47.64 13.68
C THR A 232 11.03 -48.82 14.62
N PRO A 233 10.19 -49.87 14.51
CA PRO A 233 10.36 -51.11 15.27
C PRO A 233 11.67 -51.83 14.95
N PRO A 234 12.17 -52.69 15.85
CA PRO A 234 13.34 -53.53 15.56
C PRO A 234 13.10 -54.45 14.35
N ALA A 235 14.16 -54.71 13.59
CA ALA A 235 14.08 -55.46 12.33
C ALA A 235 13.49 -56.87 12.48
N TYR A 236 13.71 -57.54 13.63
CA TYR A 236 13.19 -58.88 13.89
C TYR A 236 11.66 -58.92 14.05
N THR A 237 11.03 -57.79 14.40
CA THR A 237 9.57 -57.73 14.58
C THR A 237 8.78 -57.70 13.27
N SER A 238 9.45 -57.49 12.12
CA SER A 238 8.82 -57.34 10.80
C SER A 238 7.67 -56.30 10.73
N ARG A 239 7.60 -55.38 11.70
CA ARG A 239 6.57 -54.34 11.75
C ARG A 239 6.97 -53.10 10.95
N PRO A 240 6.04 -52.48 10.20
CA PRO A 240 6.33 -51.26 9.46
C PRO A 240 6.55 -50.07 10.40
N PRO A 241 7.28 -49.02 9.96
CA PRO A 241 7.40 -47.77 10.71
C PRO A 241 6.04 -47.09 10.93
N ILE A 242 5.84 -46.56 12.13
CA ILE A 242 4.60 -45.87 12.53
C ILE A 242 4.85 -44.36 12.50
N PHE A 243 4.09 -43.61 11.70
CA PHE A 243 4.20 -42.15 11.64
C PHE A 243 3.33 -41.49 12.72
N LEU A 244 3.91 -40.52 13.42
CA LEU A 244 3.22 -39.73 14.44
C LEU A 244 2.62 -38.49 13.76
N THR A 245 1.37 -38.59 13.35
CA THR A 245 0.61 -37.49 12.76
C THR A 245 -0.10 -36.67 13.83
N ALA A 246 -0.58 -35.47 13.47
CA ALA A 246 -1.38 -34.62 14.36
C ALA A 246 -2.72 -35.27 14.76
N GLU A 247 -3.27 -36.16 13.92
CA GLU A 247 -4.48 -36.91 14.22
C GLU A 247 -4.26 -37.91 15.37
N ASN A 248 -3.11 -38.60 15.36
CA ASN A 248 -2.73 -39.53 16.43
C ASN A 248 -2.44 -38.80 17.75
N ALA A 249 -1.94 -37.56 17.69
CA ALA A 249 -1.76 -36.69 18.87
C ALA A 249 -3.09 -36.22 19.46
N ALA A 250 -4.03 -35.80 18.61
CA ALA A 250 -5.32 -35.24 19.05
C ALA A 250 -6.26 -36.29 19.67
N ALA A 251 -6.06 -37.57 19.36
CA ALA A 251 -6.92 -38.64 19.80
C ALA A 251 -6.51 -39.30 21.13
N ASP A 252 -5.41 -38.86 21.77
CA ASP A 252 -4.82 -39.49 22.97
C ASP A 252 -4.73 -41.02 22.87
N GLN A 253 -4.54 -41.55 21.66
CA GLN A 253 -4.47 -42.98 21.44
C GLN A 253 -3.10 -43.48 21.89
N HIS A 254 -3.11 -44.43 22.83
CA HIS A 254 -1.89 -45.11 23.28
C HIS A 254 -1.35 -45.96 22.12
N LEU A 255 -0.28 -45.48 21.47
CA LEU A 255 0.36 -46.20 20.38
C LEU A 255 1.15 -47.38 20.96
N SER A 256 0.74 -48.61 20.63
CA SER A 256 1.41 -49.83 21.09
C SER A 256 2.60 -50.17 20.19
N VAL A 257 3.79 -50.16 20.76
CA VAL A 257 5.07 -50.26 20.03
C VAL A 257 5.94 -51.33 20.70
N PRO A 258 6.67 -52.20 19.96
CA PRO A 258 7.60 -53.15 20.56
C PRO A 258 8.73 -52.48 21.34
N GLU A 259 9.23 -53.14 22.37
CA GLU A 259 10.44 -52.73 23.08
C GLU A 259 11.63 -52.52 22.11
N ASN A 260 12.53 -51.61 22.46
CA ASN A 260 13.71 -51.24 21.66
C ASN A 260 13.40 -50.58 20.31
N SER A 261 12.18 -50.08 20.12
CA SER A 261 11.84 -49.27 18.95
C SER A 261 12.52 -47.91 18.98
N ARG A 262 12.97 -47.43 17.82
CA ARG A 262 13.66 -46.14 17.69
C ARG A 262 12.68 -45.03 17.31
N LEU A 263 12.55 -44.01 18.15
CA LEU A 263 11.83 -42.78 17.81
C LEU A 263 12.79 -41.84 17.06
N THR A 264 12.32 -41.29 15.94
CA THR A 264 13.02 -40.22 15.22
C THR A 264 12.06 -39.05 14.97
N LEU A 265 12.45 -37.87 15.43
CA LEU A 265 11.75 -36.61 15.20
C LEU A 265 12.65 -35.69 14.38
N ARG A 266 12.16 -35.28 13.21
CA ARG A 266 12.86 -34.35 12.33
C ARG A 266 12.08 -33.05 12.20
N ILE A 267 12.74 -31.96 12.56
CA ILE A 267 12.19 -30.60 12.47
C ILE A 267 12.94 -29.88 11.36
N THR A 268 12.22 -29.43 10.33
CA THR A 268 12.78 -28.65 9.21
C THR A 268 12.15 -27.26 9.19
N GLY A 269 12.97 -26.23 9.40
CA GLY A 269 12.49 -24.85 9.61
C GLY A 269 12.33 -24.53 11.10
N GLY A 270 11.53 -23.51 11.45
CA GLY A 270 11.29 -23.13 12.84
C GLY A 270 12.27 -22.11 13.44
N ALA A 271 12.05 -21.80 14.72
CA ALA A 271 12.76 -20.76 15.48
C ALA A 271 14.14 -21.23 15.97
N GLY A 272 14.43 -22.53 15.89
CA GLY A 272 15.70 -23.10 16.32
C GLY A 272 15.81 -23.29 17.84
N ASP A 273 14.72 -23.08 18.57
CA ASP A 273 14.57 -23.23 20.03
C ASP A 273 13.62 -24.38 20.43
N GLU A 274 13.16 -25.19 19.48
CA GLU A 274 12.38 -26.39 19.79
C GLU A 274 13.17 -27.39 20.66
N GLU A 275 12.53 -27.86 21.73
CA GLU A 275 13.01 -28.85 22.70
C GLU A 275 12.04 -30.05 22.74
N LEU A 276 12.58 -31.28 22.78
CA LEU A 276 11.79 -32.49 22.88
C LEU A 276 11.92 -33.07 24.28
N ASP A 277 10.80 -33.15 25.00
CA ASP A 277 10.73 -33.71 26.34
C ASP A 277 10.09 -35.09 26.31
N PHE A 278 10.74 -36.07 26.95
CA PHE A 278 10.18 -37.39 27.22
C PHE A 278 9.78 -37.52 28.68
N LYS A 279 8.52 -37.84 28.93
CA LYS A 279 7.98 -38.11 30.26
C LYS A 279 7.68 -39.59 30.41
N GLY A 280 8.53 -40.29 31.14
CA GLY A 280 8.29 -41.70 31.49
C GLY A 280 7.16 -41.86 32.52
N ARG A 281 6.66 -43.08 32.68
CA ARG A 281 5.63 -43.45 33.67
C ARG A 281 6.01 -43.11 35.13
N ASP A 282 7.31 -42.99 35.41
CA ASP A 282 7.87 -42.55 36.69
C ASP A 282 7.68 -41.04 36.99
N GLY A 283 7.08 -40.30 36.07
CA GLY A 283 6.85 -38.85 36.18
C GLY A 283 8.09 -37.98 35.99
N LYS A 284 9.25 -38.60 35.71
CA LYS A 284 10.50 -37.90 35.39
C LYS A 284 10.49 -37.46 33.93
N VAL A 285 10.78 -36.17 33.72
CA VAL A 285 10.91 -35.57 32.39
C VAL A 285 12.39 -35.53 32.03
N HIS A 286 12.72 -36.08 30.87
CA HIS A 286 14.06 -36.11 30.31
C HIS A 286 14.06 -35.32 28.99
N ALA A 287 14.80 -34.20 28.96
CA ALA A 287 15.01 -33.43 27.75
C ALA A 287 15.95 -34.19 26.81
N LEU A 288 15.49 -34.49 25.60
CA LEU A 288 16.25 -35.19 24.58
C LEU A 288 17.13 -34.20 23.82
N LYS A 289 18.41 -34.54 23.67
CA LYS A 289 19.36 -33.71 22.93
C LYS A 289 19.24 -33.97 21.44
N ALA A 290 19.23 -32.90 20.64
CA ALA A 290 19.29 -33.00 19.19
C ALA A 290 20.58 -33.74 18.77
N THR A 291 20.42 -34.79 17.98
CA THR A 291 21.52 -35.53 17.36
C THR A 291 21.77 -34.94 15.97
N GLY A 292 22.70 -33.98 15.86
CA GLY A 292 23.03 -33.43 14.55
C GLY A 292 23.63 -32.02 14.55
N ASP A 293 24.80 -31.85 15.17
CA ASP A 293 25.65 -30.68 14.93
C ASP A 293 26.77 -30.97 13.90
N LYS A 294 26.61 -32.05 13.11
CA LYS A 294 27.63 -32.57 12.17
C LYS A 294 27.13 -32.79 10.74
N SER A 295 26.26 -31.93 10.26
CA SER A 295 26.02 -31.84 8.81
C SER A 295 26.62 -30.54 8.29
N ALA A 296 27.40 -30.68 7.22
CA ALA A 296 28.18 -29.66 6.48
C ALA A 296 27.48 -28.28 6.36
N PRO A 297 28.22 -27.18 6.12
CA PRO A 297 27.66 -25.82 6.16
C PRO A 297 26.61 -25.62 5.06
N VAL A 298 25.34 -25.86 5.40
CA VAL A 298 24.17 -25.48 4.60
C VAL A 298 23.71 -24.10 5.09
N PRO A 299 23.32 -23.17 4.20
CA PRO A 299 22.85 -21.84 4.58
C PRO A 299 21.71 -21.90 5.62
N ALA A 300 21.69 -20.89 6.50
CA ALA A 300 20.93 -20.82 7.75
C ALA A 300 19.39 -20.85 7.64
N THR A 301 18.84 -21.10 6.45
CA THR A 301 17.39 -21.20 6.19
C THR A 301 16.87 -22.65 6.15
N ALA A 302 17.73 -23.65 6.31
CA ALA A 302 17.34 -25.07 6.24
C ALA A 302 18.11 -25.96 7.24
N LYS A 303 18.30 -25.49 8.48
CA LYS A 303 18.83 -26.36 9.54
C LYS A 303 17.74 -27.37 9.93
N ALA A 304 17.83 -28.58 9.41
CA ALA A 304 17.04 -29.69 9.89
C ALA A 304 17.66 -30.20 11.19
N ARG A 305 16.88 -30.26 12.28
CA ARG A 305 17.29 -30.85 13.55
C ARG A 305 16.62 -32.21 13.70
N GLU A 306 17.41 -33.20 14.10
CA GLU A 306 16.96 -34.57 14.31
C GLU A 306 17.13 -34.94 15.78
N PHE A 307 16.10 -35.54 16.37
CA PHE A 307 16.12 -36.09 17.71
C PHE A 307 15.86 -37.59 17.60
N THR A 308 16.69 -38.39 18.23
CA THR A 308 16.60 -39.84 18.20
C THR A 308 16.67 -40.39 19.60
N ASP A 309 15.75 -41.29 19.94
CA ASP A 309 15.72 -41.98 21.23
C ASP A 309 15.23 -43.43 21.07
N THR A 310 15.55 -44.27 22.05
CA THR A 310 15.15 -45.69 22.09
C THR A 310 14.09 -45.92 23.15
N LEU A 311 12.94 -46.45 22.73
CA LEU A 311 11.79 -46.74 23.56
C LEU A 311 12.02 -48.04 24.34
N THR A 312 12.22 -47.91 25.65
CA THR A 312 12.39 -49.04 26.58
C THR A 312 11.27 -49.16 27.60
N ALA A 313 10.48 -48.09 27.78
CA ALA A 313 9.39 -48.05 28.75
C ALA A 313 8.21 -47.20 28.24
N ASP A 314 7.03 -47.44 28.80
CA ASP A 314 5.85 -46.60 28.60
C ASP A 314 6.15 -45.12 28.93
N GLY A 315 5.63 -44.21 28.11
CA GLY A 315 5.80 -42.79 28.35
C GLY A 315 5.09 -41.91 27.33
N ALA A 316 5.27 -40.60 27.47
CA ALA A 316 4.72 -39.62 26.56
C ALA A 316 5.80 -38.63 26.08
N PHE A 317 5.69 -38.21 24.82
CA PHE A 317 6.56 -37.22 24.21
C PHE A 317 5.82 -35.91 24.06
N SER A 318 6.40 -34.83 24.55
CA SER A 318 5.90 -33.46 24.37
C SER A 318 6.95 -32.63 23.64
N LEU A 319 6.56 -32.08 22.50
CA LEU A 319 7.38 -31.13 21.75
C LEU A 319 7.05 -29.71 22.20
N VAL A 320 8.04 -28.98 22.70
CA VAL A 320 7.86 -27.61 23.22
C VAL A 320 8.65 -26.63 22.35
N SER A 321 8.03 -25.50 22.01
CA SER A 321 8.69 -24.37 21.33
C SER A 321 8.22 -23.07 21.97
N ASP A 322 9.16 -22.19 22.33
CA ASP A 322 8.90 -20.91 23.01
C ASP A 322 7.96 -21.05 24.24
N GLY A 323 8.15 -22.12 25.02
CA GLY A 323 7.35 -22.42 26.22
C GLY A 323 5.91 -22.89 25.95
N ARG A 324 5.53 -23.13 24.68
CA ARG A 324 4.24 -23.68 24.29
C ARG A 324 4.41 -25.11 23.78
N GLU A 325 3.60 -26.03 24.31
CA GLU A 325 3.50 -27.39 23.80
C GLU A 325 2.86 -27.38 22.40
N LEU A 326 3.59 -27.91 21.43
CA LEU A 326 3.17 -28.00 20.04
C LEU A 326 2.38 -29.29 19.79
N ASN A 327 2.92 -30.43 20.24
CA ASN A 327 2.33 -31.76 20.05
C ASN A 327 2.64 -32.67 21.24
N HIS A 328 1.72 -33.59 21.52
CA HIS A 328 1.80 -34.61 22.56
C HIS A 328 1.53 -36.00 21.98
N TRP A 329 2.31 -37.02 22.36
CA TRP A 329 2.06 -38.40 21.95
C TRP A 329 2.31 -39.38 23.11
N ALA A 330 1.32 -40.24 23.40
CA ALA A 330 1.44 -41.31 24.38
C ALA A 330 1.82 -42.64 23.70
N VAL A 331 2.83 -43.32 24.24
CA VAL A 331 3.34 -44.61 23.73
C VAL A 331 3.27 -45.66 24.84
N SER A 332 2.79 -46.85 24.48
CA SER A 332 2.84 -48.04 25.32
C SER A 332 3.79 -49.06 24.70
N VAL A 333 4.75 -49.53 25.49
CA VAL A 333 5.78 -50.46 25.06
C VAL A 333 5.32 -51.89 25.34
N ILE A 334 5.31 -52.74 24.31
CA ILE A 334 5.05 -54.17 24.44
C ILE A 334 6.39 -54.85 24.80
N PRO A 335 6.49 -55.51 25.97
CA PRO A 335 7.71 -56.24 26.36
C PRO A 335 8.05 -57.35 25.38
N ASP A 336 9.35 -57.54 25.13
CA ASP A 336 9.87 -58.58 24.23
C ASP A 336 10.31 -59.83 25.01
N ASN A 337 9.70 -60.99 24.76
CA ASN A 337 10.08 -62.24 25.42
C ASN A 337 11.10 -63.03 24.58
N PRO A 338 12.07 -63.71 25.21
CA PRO A 338 13.01 -64.56 24.48
C PRO A 338 12.30 -65.79 23.88
N PRO A 339 12.71 -66.24 22.68
CA PRO A 339 12.10 -67.40 22.03
C PRO A 339 12.35 -68.68 22.85
N VAL A 340 11.34 -69.55 22.88
CA VAL A 340 11.40 -70.82 23.60
C VAL A 340 11.49 -71.97 22.59
N ILE A 341 12.50 -72.82 22.75
CA ILE A 341 12.73 -73.98 21.87
C ILE A 341 12.30 -75.26 22.60
N HIS A 342 11.43 -76.03 21.96
CA HIS A 342 11.01 -77.34 22.42
C HIS A 342 11.38 -78.42 21.40
N PHE A 343 11.79 -79.60 21.85
CA PHE A 343 11.97 -80.74 20.97
C PHE A 343 10.60 -81.35 20.62
N ALA A 344 10.26 -81.35 19.32
CA ALA A 344 9.01 -81.92 18.82
C ALA A 344 9.02 -83.45 18.83
N THR A 345 10.20 -84.06 18.80
CA THR A 345 10.40 -85.50 18.98
C THR A 345 11.74 -85.69 19.68
N GLU A 346 11.87 -86.77 20.46
CA GLU A 346 13.14 -87.11 21.08
C GLU A 346 14.22 -87.27 19.99
N PRO A 347 15.43 -86.67 20.17
CA PRO A 347 16.49 -86.73 19.18
C PRO A 347 16.79 -88.19 18.81
N LYS A 348 16.65 -88.50 17.51
CA LYS A 348 16.80 -89.87 17.00
C LYS A 348 17.90 -89.94 15.97
N GLN A 349 18.46 -91.13 15.79
CA GLN A 349 19.47 -91.36 14.76
C GLN A 349 18.78 -91.69 13.44
N ALA A 350 19.08 -90.93 12.38
CA ALA A 350 18.63 -91.21 11.03
C ALA A 350 19.33 -92.45 10.46
N ALA A 351 18.75 -93.05 9.41
CA ALA A 351 19.22 -94.32 8.83
C ALA A 351 20.66 -94.28 8.26
N ASN A 352 21.19 -93.07 8.00
CA ASN A 352 22.56 -92.81 7.55
C ASN A 352 23.54 -92.54 8.72
N GLY A 353 23.09 -92.68 9.97
CA GLY A 353 23.88 -92.42 11.17
C GLY A 353 23.91 -90.97 11.65
N THR A 354 23.24 -90.03 10.96
CA THR A 354 23.19 -88.61 11.39
C THR A 354 22.15 -88.37 12.48
N LEU A 355 22.37 -87.37 13.34
CA LEU A 355 21.41 -86.96 14.36
C LEU A 355 20.25 -86.16 13.73
N GLU A 356 19.02 -86.66 13.88
CA GLU A 356 17.79 -85.98 13.46
C GLU A 356 17.14 -85.33 14.68
N LEU A 357 17.14 -84.00 14.71
CA LEU A 357 16.44 -83.21 15.72
C LEU A 357 15.21 -82.57 15.08
N ALA A 358 14.04 -82.95 15.56
CA ALA A 358 12.81 -82.22 15.29
C ALA A 358 12.58 -81.25 16.46
N TYR A 359 12.57 -79.94 16.19
CA TYR A 359 12.31 -78.91 17.20
C TYR A 359 11.25 -77.93 16.70
N THR A 360 10.55 -77.31 17.64
CA THR A 360 9.58 -76.24 17.44
C THR A 360 10.07 -75.02 18.21
N VAL A 361 10.01 -73.86 17.58
CA VAL A 361 10.33 -72.56 18.21
C VAL A 361 9.01 -71.83 18.41
N ASP A 362 8.81 -71.30 19.61
CA ASP A 362 7.71 -70.42 19.96
C ASP A 362 8.28 -69.03 20.24
N ASP A 363 7.80 -68.02 19.51
CA ASP A 363 8.27 -66.64 19.57
C ASP A 363 7.11 -65.66 19.33
N ASP A 364 7.13 -64.54 20.03
CA ASP A 364 6.06 -63.53 20.00
C ASP A 364 5.98 -62.77 18.66
N TYR A 365 7.08 -62.74 17.90
CA TYR A 365 7.20 -61.98 16.65
C TYR A 365 7.56 -62.84 15.42
N GLY A 366 7.89 -64.12 15.62
CA GLY A 366 7.98 -65.13 14.57
C GLY A 366 9.11 -66.15 14.82
N ALA A 367 8.86 -67.40 14.44
CA ALA A 367 9.83 -68.49 14.51
C ALA A 367 10.83 -68.51 13.33
#